data_AF-D1PF62-F1
#
_entry.id   AF-D1PF62-F1
#
_cell.length_a   1.000
_cell.length_b   1.000
_cell.length_c   1.000
_cell.angle_alpha   90.00
_cell.angle_beta   90.00
_cell.angle_gamma   90.00
#
_symmetry.space_group_name_H-M   'P 1'
#
loop_
_entity.id
_entity.type
_entity.pdbx_description
1 polymer ?
#
loop_
_entity_poly.entity_id
_entity_poly.type
_entity_poly.pdbx_seq_one_letter_code
_entity_poly.pdbx_strand_id
1 'polypeptide(L)' 'MITKRTVLNEAQLELLDLVSVMDSKEEIEGLRKAITDYLGSQLKGELDKLWANGTLNEEKVESFRTLHERTPYHKAKVSC' A
#
# COMPACT_ATOMS: atom_id res chain seq x y z
N MET A 1 -28.39 4.28 -14.16
CA MET A 1 -27.32 3.80 -13.26
C MET A 1 -26.00 4.33 -13.79
N ILE A 2 -25.28 5.16 -13.04
CA ILE A 2 -23.96 5.66 -13.47
C ILE A 2 -22.95 4.55 -13.14
N THR A 3 -22.55 3.76 -14.14
CA THR A 3 -21.41 2.84 -14.02
C THR A 3 -20.14 3.68 -14.05
N LYS A 4 -19.62 4.02 -12.87
CA LYS A 4 -18.32 4.67 -12.73
C LYS A 4 -17.26 3.68 -13.25
N ARG A 5 -16.77 3.89 -14.48
CA ARG A 5 -15.74 3.04 -15.07
C ARG A 5 -14.47 3.19 -14.23
N THR A 6 -14.06 2.12 -13.56
CA THR A 6 -12.77 2.06 -12.87
C THR A 6 -11.67 2.08 -13.93
N VAL A 7 -10.92 3.19 -14.00
CA VAL A 7 -9.72 3.26 -14.81
C VAL A 7 -8.60 2.62 -13.98
N LEU A 8 -8.16 1.44 -14.41
CA LEU A 8 -7.06 0.71 -13.81
C LEU A 8 -5.77 1.09 -14.53
N ASN A 9 -4.66 1.16 -13.77
CA ASN A 9 -3.34 1.31 -14.37
C ASN A 9 -2.84 -0.01 -14.96
N GLU A 10 -1.73 0.04 -15.69
CA GLU A 10 -1.16 -1.12 -16.39
C GLU A 10 -0.85 -2.29 -15.44
N ALA A 11 -0.17 -2.02 -14.31
CA ALA A 11 0.14 -3.04 -13.31
C ALA A 11 -1.12 -3.68 -12.69
N GLN A 12 -2.19 -2.91 -12.50
CA GLN A 12 -3.47 -3.43 -12.01
C GLN A 12 -4.15 -4.34 -13.04
N LEU A 13 -4.03 -4.04 -14.33
CA LEU A 13 -4.56 -4.88 -15.41
C LEU A 13 -3.78 -6.19 -15.54
N GLU A 14 -2.44 -6.14 -15.49
CA GLU A 14 -1.60 -7.35 -15.50
C GLU A 14 -1.92 -8.27 -14.33
N LEU A 15 -2.13 -7.72 -13.13
CA LEU A 15 -2.51 -8.51 -11.97
C LEU A 15 -3.88 -9.17 -12.16
N LEU A 16 -4.81 -8.46 -12.81
CA LEU A 16 -6.15 -8.99 -13.14
C LEU A 16 -6.08 -10.16 -14.11
N ASP A 17 -5.22 -10.07 -15.12
CA ASP A 17 -5.00 -11.17 -16.07
C ASP A 17 -4.41 -12.40 -15.35
N LEU A 18 -3.47 -12.20 -14.42
CA LEU A 18 -2.89 -13.29 -13.62
C LEU A 18 -3.90 -13.95 -12.68
N VAL A 19 -4.82 -13.18 -12.10
CA VAL A 19 -5.85 -13.73 -11.18
C VAL A 19 -7.01 -14.35 -11.97
N SER A 20 -7.18 -14.02 -13.26
CA SER A 20 -8.28 -14.52 -14.09
C SER A 20 -8.30 -16.04 -14.28
N VAL A 21 -7.17 -16.70 -14.04
CA VAL A 21 -7.00 -18.16 -14.13
C VAL A 21 -7.10 -18.87 -12.78
N MET A 22 -7.32 -18.13 -11.69
CA MET A 22 -7.43 -18.65 -10.33
C MET A 22 -8.90 -18.80 -9.94
N ASP A 23 -9.27 -19.96 -9.42
CA ASP A 23 -10.67 -20.27 -9.08
C ASP A 23 -10.87 -20.58 -7.58
N SER A 24 -9.80 -20.95 -6.87
CA SER A 24 -9.88 -21.30 -5.44
C SER A 24 -9.47 -20.14 -4.52
N LYS A 25 -10.03 -20.16 -3.30
CA LYS A 25 -9.71 -19.17 -2.27
C LYS A 25 -8.25 -19.31 -1.81
N GLU A 26 -7.75 -20.54 -1.76
CA GLU A 26 -6.39 -20.88 -1.38
C GLU A 26 -5.36 -20.30 -2.36
N GLU A 27 -5.62 -20.36 -3.66
CA GLU A 27 -4.76 -19.75 -4.69
C GLU A 27 -4.69 -18.23 -4.55
N ILE A 28 -5.84 -17.58 -4.31
CA ILE A 28 -5.92 -16.13 -4.09
C ILE A 28 -5.18 -15.72 -2.82
N GLU A 29 -5.33 -16.48 -1.74
CA GLU A 29 -4.60 -16.24 -0.48
C GLU A 29 -3.08 -16.42 -0.67
N GLY A 30 -2.67 -17.44 -1.44
CA GLY A 30 -1.27 -17.66 -1.82
C GLY A 30 -0.69 -16.48 -2.60
N LEU A 31 -1.39 -15.99 -3.62
CA LEU A 31 -0.96 -14.83 -4.41
C LEU A 31 -0.88 -13.56 -3.55
N ARG A 32 -1.91 -13.32 -2.72
CA ARG A 32 -1.91 -12.18 -1.79
C ARG A 32 -0.70 -12.21 -0.87
N LYS A 33 -0.38 -13.38 -0.32
CA LYS A 33 0.80 -13.56 0.54
C LYS A 33 2.08 -13.27 -0.22
N ALA A 34 2.25 -13.81 -1.42
CA ALA A 34 3.44 -13.58 -2.24
C ALA A 34 3.67 -12.09 -2.56
N ILE A 35 2.61 -11.37 -2.93
CA ILE A 35 2.68 -9.92 -3.18
C ILE A 35 3.04 -9.16 -1.90
N THR A 36 2.41 -9.51 -0.78
CA THR A 36 2.66 -8.86 0.52
C THR A 36 4.09 -9.09 0.99
N ASP A 37 4.61 -10.32 0.85
CA ASP A 37 5.98 -10.68 1.22
C ASP A 37 6.98 -9.92 0.34
N TYR A 38 6.73 -9.82 -0.98
CA TYR A 38 7.57 -9.06 -1.90
C TYR A 38 7.63 -7.59 -1.51
N LEU A 39 6.47 -6.93 -1.33
CA LEU A 39 6.42 -5.53 -0.92
C LEU A 39 7.05 -5.31 0.46
N GLY A 40 6.82 -6.22 1.41
CA GLY A 40 7.43 -6.19 2.74
C GLY A 40 8.96 -6.26 2.67
N SER A 41 9.52 -7.08 1.78
CA SER A 41 10.96 -7.18 1.58
C SER A 41 11.58 -5.88 1.03
N GLN A 42 10.89 -5.21 0.10
CA GLN A 42 11.34 -3.93 -0.46
C GLN A 42 11.33 -2.83 0.61
N LEU A 43 10.22 -2.73 1.36
CA LEU A 43 10.07 -1.75 2.44
C LEU A 43 11.13 -1.95 3.53
N LYS A 44 11.39 -3.21 3.92
CA LYS A 44 12.43 -3.52 4.89
C LYS A 44 13.80 -3.06 4.38
N GLY A 45 14.14 -3.35 3.12
CA GLY A 45 15.38 -2.92 2.52
C GLY A 45 15.54 -1.39 2.46
N GLU A 46 14.44 -0.65 2.24
CA GLU A 46 14.45 0.82 2.32
C GLU A 46 14.65 1.32 3.76
N LEU A 47 13.96 0.73 4.74
CA LEU A 47 14.15 1.04 6.16
C LEU A 47 15.60 0.80 6.61
N ASP A 48 16.20 -0.31 6.18
CA ASP A 48 17.60 -0.63 6.49
C ASP A 48 18.55 0.42 5.90
N LYS A 49 18.30 0.91 4.67
CA LYS A 49 19.07 2.01 4.07
C LYS A 49 18.93 3.32 4.84
N LEU A 50 17.71 3.64 5.27
CA LEU A 50 17.43 4.84 6.08
C LEU A 50 18.08 4.74 7.46
N TRP A 51 18.19 3.54 8.01
CA TRP A 51 18.90 3.31 9.26
C TRP A 51 20.41 3.48 9.09
N ALA A 52 20.98 2.86 8.05
CA ALA A 52 22.41 2.91 7.77
C ALA A 52 22.92 4.33 7.47
N ASN A 53 22.10 5.17 6.82
CA ASN A 53 22.46 6.56 6.53
C ASN A 53 22.09 7.55 7.66
N GLY A 54 21.55 7.06 8.77
CA GLY A 54 21.18 7.87 9.95
C GLY A 54 19.93 8.75 9.78
N THR A 55 19.23 8.68 8.64
CA THR A 55 17.98 9.42 8.41
C THR A 55 16.85 8.89 9.28
N LEU A 56 16.86 7.58 9.55
CA LEU A 56 16.03 6.90 10.54
C LEU A 56 16.93 6.46 11.69
N ASN A 57 16.52 6.74 12.92
CA ASN A 57 17.22 6.37 14.14
C ASN A 57 16.21 6.19 15.28
N GLU A 58 16.69 5.73 16.44
CA GLU A 58 15.83 5.43 17.59
C GLU A 58 15.00 6.63 18.05
N GLU A 59 15.59 7.83 18.12
CA GLU A 59 14.92 9.07 18.53
C GLU A 59 13.76 9.41 17.58
N LYS A 60 13.99 9.27 16.26
CA LYS A 60 12.97 9.53 15.25
C LYS A 60 11.86 8.48 15.27
N VAL A 61 12.19 7.22 15.51
CA VAL A 61 11.18 6.16 15.71
C VAL A 61 10.32 6.46 16.94
N GLU A 62 10.93 6.90 18.05
CA GLU A 62 10.21 7.29 19.26
C GLU A 62 9.27 8.47 19.00
N SER A 63 9.71 9.47 18.21
CA SER A 63 8.86 10.61 17.85
C SER A 63 7.54 10.19 17.18
N PHE A 64 7.54 9.11 16.39
CA PHE A 64 6.34 8.62 15.73
C PHE A 64 5.28 8.10 16.71
N ARG A 65 5.66 7.63 17.91
CA ARG A 65 4.70 7.16 18.92
C ARG A 65 3.78 8.27 19.43
N THR A 66 4.28 9.51 19.42
CA THR A 66 3.54 10.70 19.86
C THR A 66 2.95 11.51 18.69
N LEU A 67 3.22 11.08 17.45
CA LEU A 67 2.77 11.76 16.25
C LEU A 67 1.32 11.36 15.92
N HIS A 68 0.44 12.36 15.83
CA HIS A 68 -0.97 12.18 15.48
C HIS A 68 -1.33 12.92 14.18
N GLU A 69 -0.57 12.67 13.11
CA GLU A 69 -0.90 13.21 11.79
C GLU A 69 -2.21 12.59 11.28
N ARG A 70 -3.12 13.46 10.83
CA ARG A 70 -4.41 13.05 10.28
C ARG A 70 -4.40 13.31 8.79
N THR A 71 -4.95 12.38 8.02
CA THR A 71 -5.23 12.63 6.60
C THR A 71 -6.15 13.84 6.49
N PRO A 72 -5.77 14.89 5.73
CA PRO A 72 -6.61 16.08 5.59
C PRO A 72 -8.00 15.71 5.06
N TYR A 73 -9.04 16.19 5.73
CA TYR A 73 -10.39 16.00 5.25
C TYR A 73 -10.59 16.79 3.95
N HIS A 74 -10.88 16.10 2.85
CA HIS A 74 -11.39 16.72 1.63
C HIS A 74 -12.80 17.24 1.92
N LYS A 75 -12.91 18.47 2.45
CA LYS A 75 -14.21 19.14 2.53
C LYS A 75 -14.60 19.53 1.11
N ALA A 76 -15.46 18.74 0.47
CA ALA A 76 -16.27 19.28 -0.63
C ALA A 76 -16.94 20.54 -0.09
N LYS A 77 -16.77 21.68 -0.76
CA LYS A 77 -17.37 22.94 -0.33
C LYS A 77 -18.88 22.77 -0.33
N VAL A 78 -19.47 22.51 0.84
CA VAL A 78 -20.91 22.60 1.03
C VAL A 78 -21.19 24.08 1.20
N SER A 79 -21.79 24.70 0.18
CA SER A 79 -22.40 26.03 0.32
C SER A 79 -23.58 25.87 1.26
N CYS A 80 -23.60 26.67 2.34
CA CYS A 80 -24.84 26.93 3.06
C CYS A 80 -25.79 27.75 2.17
#